data_AF-A0A969N498-F1
#
_entry.id   AF-A0A969N498-F1
#
_cell.length_a   1.000
_cell.length_b   1.000
_cell.length_c   1.000
_cell.angle_alpha   90.00
_cell.angle_beta   90.00
_cell.angle_gamma   90.00
#
_symmetry.space_group_name_H-M   'P 1'
#
loop_
_entity.id
_entity.type
_entity.pdbx_description
1 polymer ?
#
loop_
_entity_poly.entity_id
_entity_poly.type
_entity_poly.pdbx_seq_one_letter_code
_entity_poly.pdbx_strand_id
1 'polypeptide(L)'
;MTRLTPKDEFGSSGLRFARGIGCGELGRRCQQVTRRSRRVFRALILTTLAISSLLGSLGIFPGMDRAALAQTNAYCQLSVAEITQTSSLHQLAIQGNPEARQRYDTLIRQHAEQLRDCRSRTWPQSQAIWLRLYPCDALDGVLAEVLDRIVSRGYNEVYLEVFYNGQVLLPVAQNPTSWPSVVRVPGYENKDLLAEAVTLGRQRGLSVYAWMFTMNYGFTYTQRAEAEQALARNGSGETSVTFRAPEADITHANTEEAFIDPYSPKAQQDYATLLQAVLQRQPEGVLFDYVRYPKGTGSASVASRVQDLWIYGSAAQQALYQRALNQKRNGFNSALSQPRLCQF
;
A
#
# COMPACT_ATOMS: atom_id res chain seq x y z
N MET A 1 -37.11 19.31 36.70
CA MET A 1 -38.12 19.22 35.62
C MET A 1 -38.60 20.62 35.27
N THR A 2 -37.93 21.35 34.38
CA THR A 2 -38.53 22.41 33.57
C THR A 2 -37.61 22.71 32.39
N ARG A 3 -38.22 22.85 31.21
CA ARG A 3 -37.63 23.10 29.90
C ARG A 3 -37.07 24.52 29.80
N LEU A 4 -35.91 24.68 29.15
CA LEU A 4 -35.51 25.91 28.45
C LEU A 4 -34.71 25.54 27.19
N THR A 5 -35.22 25.96 26.04
CA THR A 5 -34.49 26.36 24.82
C THR A 5 -34.71 27.90 24.68
N PRO A 6 -34.03 28.70 23.82
CA PRO A 6 -33.35 28.35 22.56
C PRO A 6 -32.08 29.17 22.17
N LYS A 7 -31.53 28.87 20.97
CA LYS A 7 -30.84 29.77 20.01
C LYS A 7 -29.52 30.47 20.42
N ASP A 8 -28.39 30.19 19.74
CA ASP A 8 -27.95 30.94 18.55
C ASP A 8 -26.62 30.41 17.98
N GLU A 9 -26.46 30.78 16.71
CA GLU A 9 -25.43 30.53 15.69
C GLU A 9 -23.96 30.57 16.12
N PHE A 10 -23.15 29.65 15.58
CA PHE A 10 -21.84 29.97 15.01
C PHE A 10 -21.56 29.04 13.82
N GLY A 11 -21.36 29.66 12.66
CA GLY A 11 -21.07 28.98 11.40
C GLY A 11 -19.66 28.38 11.35
N SER A 12 -19.56 27.25 10.66
CA SER A 12 -18.30 26.79 10.08
C SER A 12 -18.61 25.99 8.82
N SER A 13 -18.18 26.57 7.71
CA SER A 13 -18.20 26.04 6.36
C SER A 13 -17.38 24.74 6.29
N GLY A 14 -18.04 23.59 6.33
CA GLY A 14 -17.44 22.29 6.07
C GLY A 14 -17.96 21.72 4.75
N LEU A 15 -17.08 21.64 3.75
CA LEU A 15 -17.35 20.98 2.48
C LEU A 15 -17.91 19.57 2.72
N ARG A 16 -19.08 19.29 2.14
CA ARG A 16 -19.66 17.95 2.09
C ARG A 16 -18.77 17.06 1.23
N PHE A 17 -18.21 16.02 1.83
CA PHE A 17 -17.62 14.90 1.10
C PHE A 17 -18.71 14.25 0.24
N ALA A 18 -18.51 14.27 -1.08
CA ALA A 18 -19.35 13.57 -2.03
C ALA A 18 -19.25 12.06 -1.75
N ARG A 19 -20.43 11.46 -1.56
CA ARG A 19 -20.64 10.02 -1.48
C ARG A 19 -20.05 9.31 -2.70
N GLY A 20 -19.48 8.14 -2.46
CA GLY A 20 -18.91 7.27 -3.48
C GLY A 20 -19.91 6.95 -4.60
N ILE A 21 -19.43 7.11 -5.83
CA ILE A 21 -20.11 6.59 -7.02
C ILE A 21 -19.71 5.12 -7.12
N GLY A 22 -20.67 4.23 -6.87
CA GLY A 22 -20.48 2.79 -7.01
C GLY A 22 -20.21 2.37 -8.45
N CYS A 23 -19.43 1.30 -8.63
CA CYS A 23 -19.03 0.68 -9.89
C CYS A 23 -20.17 0.13 -10.78
N GLY A 24 -21.42 0.55 -10.59
CA GLY A 24 -22.57 0.11 -11.39
C GLY A 24 -22.81 0.90 -12.69
N GLU A 25 -22.30 2.12 -12.81
CA GLU A 25 -22.71 3.03 -13.90
C GLU A 25 -21.68 3.25 -15.03
N LEU A 26 -20.44 2.80 -14.87
CA LEU A 26 -19.42 2.87 -15.94
C LEU A 26 -19.54 1.76 -16.99
N GLY A 27 -20.28 0.68 -16.69
CA GLY A 27 -20.50 -0.46 -17.60
C GLY A 27 -21.41 -0.18 -18.81
N ARG A 28 -22.11 0.97 -18.87
CA ARG A 28 -23.02 1.30 -19.98
C ARG A 28 -22.50 2.36 -20.96
N ARG A 29 -21.39 3.04 -20.67
CA ARG A 29 -20.83 4.08 -21.55
C ARG A 29 -19.76 3.58 -22.53
N CYS A 30 -19.36 2.31 -22.45
CA CYS A 30 -18.33 1.75 -23.32
C CYS A 30 -18.82 1.20 -24.68
N GLN A 31 -20.12 1.31 -25.00
CA GLN A 31 -20.70 0.73 -26.25
C GLN A 31 -21.21 1.74 -27.29
N GLN A 32 -21.05 3.06 -27.12
CA GLN A 32 -21.65 4.04 -28.04
C GLN A 32 -20.70 5.02 -28.75
N VAL A 33 -19.38 4.92 -28.58
CA VAL A 33 -18.44 5.86 -29.23
C VAL A 33 -17.86 5.32 -30.56
N THR A 34 -18.12 4.07 -30.94
CA THR A 34 -17.71 3.52 -32.24
C THR A 34 -18.79 3.72 -33.32
N ARG A 35 -18.93 4.96 -33.83
CA ARG A 35 -19.39 5.32 -35.20
C ARG A 35 -19.77 6.81 -35.29
N ARG A 36 -18.80 7.71 -35.49
CA ARG A 36 -18.98 8.95 -36.29
C ARG A 36 -17.69 9.80 -36.27
N SER A 37 -16.84 9.61 -37.28
CA SER A 37 -16.09 10.71 -37.91
C SER A 37 -15.39 10.20 -39.18
N ARG A 38 -16.12 10.27 -40.29
CA ARG A 38 -15.53 10.31 -41.64
C ARG A 38 -16.09 11.56 -42.31
N ARG A 39 -15.22 12.28 -43.03
CA ARG A 39 -15.47 13.51 -43.83
C ARG A 39 -15.50 14.76 -42.93
N VAL A 40 -14.84 15.90 -43.19
CA VAL A 40 -14.28 16.60 -44.36
C VAL A 40 -13.20 17.55 -43.75
N PHE A 41 -11.99 17.74 -44.27
CA PHE A 41 -11.68 18.82 -45.23
C PHE A 41 -10.22 18.71 -45.72
N ARG A 42 -10.06 18.86 -47.03
CA ARG A 42 -8.80 19.05 -47.76
C ARG A 42 -8.64 20.54 -48.10
N ALA A 43 -7.37 20.91 -48.31
CA ALA A 43 -6.82 22.02 -49.09
C ALA A 43 -6.72 23.40 -48.42
N LEU A 44 -5.47 23.86 -48.19
CA LEU A 44 -4.82 24.83 -49.08
C LEU A 44 -3.29 24.86 -48.86
N ILE A 45 -2.58 24.98 -49.97
CA ILE A 45 -1.12 25.07 -50.14
C ILE A 45 -0.75 26.55 -50.20
N LEU A 46 0.36 26.99 -49.58
CA LEU A 46 1.40 27.81 -50.24
C LEU A 46 2.56 28.19 -49.30
N THR A 47 3.73 28.08 -49.88
CA THR A 47 5.11 28.27 -49.44
C THR A 47 5.49 29.73 -49.19
N THR A 48 6.40 30.00 -48.24
CA THR A 48 7.48 30.99 -48.39
C THR A 48 8.72 30.58 -47.59
N LEU A 49 9.86 30.61 -48.29
CA LEU A 49 11.23 30.39 -47.82
C LEU A 49 11.94 31.75 -47.83
N ALA A 50 12.67 32.10 -46.75
CA ALA A 50 13.85 33.01 -46.70
C ALA A 50 14.29 33.11 -45.22
N ILE A 51 15.37 32.46 -44.76
CA ILE A 51 16.80 32.82 -44.82
C ILE A 51 17.12 34.23 -44.31
N SER A 52 17.73 34.30 -43.12
CA SER A 52 18.72 35.31 -42.65
C SER A 52 19.34 34.78 -41.33
N SER A 53 20.51 34.11 -41.37
CA SER A 53 21.86 34.67 -41.11
C SER A 53 22.04 35.20 -39.68
N LEU A 54 22.66 34.42 -38.77
CA LEU A 54 24.10 34.47 -38.42
C LEU A 54 24.58 35.84 -37.95
N LEU A 55 24.60 36.05 -36.63
CA LEU A 55 25.50 36.95 -35.89
C LEU A 55 25.55 36.47 -34.43
N GLY A 56 26.75 36.26 -33.89
CA GLY A 56 26.97 36.10 -32.44
C GLY A 56 27.80 34.89 -32.01
N SER A 57 29.02 34.74 -32.52
CA SER A 57 30.08 34.04 -31.80
C SER A 57 30.72 34.96 -30.76
N LEU A 58 31.25 34.35 -29.69
CA LEU A 58 32.08 34.88 -28.58
C LEU A 58 31.35 35.20 -27.27
N GLY A 59 31.16 34.15 -26.47
CA GLY A 59 30.92 34.22 -25.03
C GLY A 59 31.50 32.97 -24.37
N ILE A 60 32.81 32.99 -24.11
CA ILE A 60 33.51 31.97 -23.33
C ILE A 60 33.09 32.14 -21.86
N PHE A 61 32.19 31.29 -21.38
CA PHE A 61 32.00 31.02 -19.96
C PHE A 61 31.89 29.50 -19.77
N PRO A 62 32.97 28.80 -19.36
CA PRO A 62 32.87 27.43 -18.92
C PRO A 62 32.53 27.46 -17.42
N GLY A 63 31.27 27.23 -17.09
CA GLY A 63 30.88 27.01 -15.69
C GLY A 63 29.54 27.61 -15.32
N MET A 64 28.46 26.94 -15.71
CA MET A 64 27.24 26.68 -14.94
C MET A 64 26.06 26.42 -15.88
N ASP A 65 26.15 25.36 -16.69
CA ASP A 65 24.94 24.66 -17.10
C ASP A 65 24.50 23.76 -15.93
N ARG A 66 24.14 24.38 -14.81
CA ARG A 66 23.15 23.76 -13.94
C ARG A 66 21.84 23.99 -14.66
N ALA A 67 21.41 22.98 -15.43
CA ALA A 67 20.00 22.87 -15.81
C ALA A 67 19.19 23.29 -14.59
N ALA A 68 18.36 24.32 -14.75
CA ALA A 68 17.58 24.88 -13.66
C ALA A 68 16.75 23.74 -13.07
N LEU A 69 17.23 23.16 -11.96
CA LEU A 69 16.46 22.21 -11.18
C LEU A 69 15.21 22.97 -10.79
N ALA A 70 14.06 22.55 -11.32
CA ALA A 70 12.78 23.11 -10.94
C ALA A 70 12.73 23.12 -9.41
N GLN A 71 12.66 24.31 -8.83
CA GLN A 71 12.72 24.47 -7.39
C GLN A 71 11.49 23.79 -6.80
N THR A 72 11.69 22.64 -6.15
CA THR A 72 10.66 22.06 -5.31
C THR A 72 10.43 22.99 -4.12
N ASN A 73 9.20 23.04 -3.65
CA ASN A 73 8.89 23.75 -2.42
C ASN A 73 9.49 23.02 -1.20
N ALA A 74 9.31 23.60 0.01
CA ALA A 74 9.77 23.01 1.26
C ALA A 74 9.18 21.62 1.59
N TYR A 75 8.21 21.14 0.80
CA TYR A 75 7.59 19.82 0.92
C TYR A 75 7.99 18.86 -0.19
N CYS A 76 9.00 19.21 -0.99
CA CYS A 76 9.47 18.42 -2.13
C CYS A 76 8.39 18.12 -3.18
N GLN A 77 7.40 19.01 -3.33
CA GLN A 77 6.32 18.85 -4.30
C GLN A 77 6.72 19.39 -5.66
N LEU A 78 6.21 18.74 -6.71
CA LEU A 78 6.31 19.22 -8.08
C LEU A 78 5.31 20.35 -8.32
N SER A 79 5.63 21.26 -9.24
CA SER A 79 4.73 22.31 -9.68
C SER A 79 3.55 21.76 -10.48
N VAL A 80 2.47 22.53 -10.55
CA VAL A 80 1.30 22.18 -11.37
C VAL A 80 1.67 21.98 -12.84
N ALA A 81 2.59 22.79 -13.37
CA ALA A 81 3.04 22.67 -14.76
C ALA A 81 3.74 21.34 -15.04
N GLU A 82 4.66 20.91 -14.17
CA GLU A 82 5.35 19.61 -14.27
C GLU A 82 4.36 18.44 -14.20
N ILE A 83 3.39 18.52 -13.30
CA ILE A 83 2.33 17.51 -13.15
C ILE A 83 1.48 17.41 -14.43
N THR A 84 1.02 18.55 -14.96
CA THR A 84 0.20 18.59 -16.19
C THR A 84 0.97 18.07 -17.40
N GLN A 85 2.24 18.44 -17.54
CA GLN A 85 3.08 17.99 -18.64
C GLN A 85 3.28 16.47 -18.59
N THR A 86 3.59 15.94 -17.41
CA THR A 86 3.84 14.50 -17.22
C THR A 86 2.58 13.68 -17.44
N SER A 87 1.44 14.13 -16.90
CA SER A 87 0.13 13.48 -17.11
C SER A 87 -0.25 13.45 -18.60
N SER A 88 0.00 14.55 -19.33
CA SER A 88 -0.29 14.64 -20.76
C SER A 88 0.57 13.67 -21.59
N LEU A 89 1.87 13.59 -21.28
CA LEU A 89 2.79 12.66 -21.93
C LEU A 89 2.46 11.19 -21.59
N HIS A 90 2.07 10.91 -20.35
CA HIS A 90 1.61 9.59 -19.92
C HIS A 90 0.40 9.12 -20.73
N GLN A 91 -0.62 9.98 -20.90
CA GLN A 91 -1.80 9.66 -21.68
C GLN A 91 -1.47 9.36 -23.16
N LEU A 92 -0.60 10.16 -23.78
CA LEU A 92 -0.14 9.92 -25.15
C LEU A 92 0.71 8.64 -25.26
N ALA A 93 1.52 8.32 -24.24
CA ALA A 93 2.32 7.11 -24.21
C ALA A 93 1.44 5.84 -24.14
N ILE A 94 0.39 5.85 -23.32
CA ILE A 94 -0.59 4.75 -23.26
C ILE A 94 -1.32 4.58 -24.61
N GLN A 95 -1.55 5.67 -25.34
CA GLN A 95 -2.13 5.64 -26.68
C GLN A 95 -1.15 5.15 -27.77
N GLY A 96 0.07 4.75 -27.40
CA GLY A 96 1.06 4.15 -28.30
C GLY A 96 1.98 5.16 -28.99
N ASN A 97 2.06 6.41 -28.53
CA ASN A 97 3.01 7.39 -29.07
C ASN A 97 4.44 7.15 -28.52
N PRO A 98 5.41 6.72 -29.35
CA PRO A 98 6.76 6.38 -28.88
C PRO A 98 7.58 7.60 -28.44
N GLU A 99 7.38 8.75 -29.07
CA GLU A 99 8.06 10.00 -28.68
C GLU A 99 7.55 10.49 -27.33
N ALA A 100 6.23 10.44 -27.11
CA ALA A 100 5.63 10.77 -25.83
C ALA A 100 6.11 9.83 -24.73
N ARG A 101 6.27 8.53 -25.03
CA ARG A 101 6.83 7.55 -24.10
C ARG A 101 8.27 7.91 -23.69
N GLN A 102 9.13 8.21 -24.64
CA GLN A 102 10.52 8.58 -24.34
C GLN A 102 10.62 9.87 -23.51
N ARG A 103 9.79 10.87 -23.84
CA ARG A 103 9.72 12.13 -23.08
C ARG A 103 9.16 11.90 -21.67
N TYR A 104 8.13 11.09 -21.53
CA TYR A 104 7.57 10.68 -20.25
C TYR A 104 8.62 10.00 -19.37
N ASP A 105 9.30 8.97 -19.89
CA ASP A 105 10.34 8.24 -19.14
C ASP A 105 11.51 9.16 -18.72
N THR A 106 11.80 10.19 -19.52
CA THR A 106 12.80 11.21 -19.18
C THR A 106 12.35 12.10 -18.02
N LEU A 107 11.10 12.58 -18.04
CA LEU A 107 10.54 13.37 -16.93
C LEU A 107 10.46 12.56 -15.63
N ILE A 108 10.10 11.28 -15.71
CA ILE A 108 10.04 10.42 -14.51
C ILE A 108 11.42 10.33 -13.83
N ARG A 109 12.50 10.17 -14.60
CA ARG A 109 13.86 10.17 -14.04
C ARG A 109 14.23 11.52 -13.44
N GLN A 110 13.91 12.62 -14.11
CA GLN A 110 14.17 13.97 -13.60
C GLN A 110 13.44 14.23 -12.28
N HIS A 111 12.16 13.86 -12.19
CA HIS A 111 11.39 14.00 -10.96
C HIS A 111 11.95 13.13 -9.83
N ALA A 112 12.41 11.92 -10.13
CA ALA A 112 13.05 11.05 -9.14
C ALA A 112 14.32 11.69 -8.55
N GLU A 113 15.17 12.27 -9.39
CA GLU A 113 16.39 12.97 -8.97
C GLU A 113 16.06 14.21 -8.15
N GLN A 114 15.13 15.04 -8.63
CA GLN A 114 14.65 16.24 -7.95
C GLN A 114 14.07 15.91 -6.56
N LEU A 115 13.27 14.86 -6.44
CA LEU A 115 12.70 14.41 -5.18
C LEU A 115 13.79 13.93 -4.21
N ARG A 116 14.69 13.05 -4.67
CA ARG A 116 15.81 12.53 -3.87
C ARG A 116 16.69 13.67 -3.35
N ASP A 117 17.05 14.59 -4.24
CA ASP A 117 17.87 15.74 -3.93
C ASP A 117 17.19 16.69 -2.94
N CYS A 118 15.87 16.87 -3.03
CA CYS A 118 15.11 17.64 -2.06
C CYS A 118 15.04 16.93 -0.70
N ARG A 119 14.72 15.63 -0.66
CA ARG A 119 14.58 14.84 0.57
C ARG A 119 15.89 14.66 1.32
N SER A 120 17.02 14.60 0.63
CA SER A 120 18.34 14.58 1.29
C SER A 120 18.64 15.84 2.11
N ARG A 121 18.00 16.98 1.77
CA ARG A 121 18.27 18.30 2.34
C ARG A 121 17.12 18.89 3.16
N THR A 122 15.96 18.23 3.15
CA THR A 122 14.72 18.76 3.71
C THR A 122 14.10 17.74 4.66
N TRP A 123 13.70 18.17 5.86
CA TRP A 123 13.01 17.30 6.80
C TRP A 123 11.51 17.19 6.44
N PRO A 124 10.89 16.00 6.51
CA PRO A 124 11.53 14.71 6.81
C PRO A 124 12.28 14.13 5.59
N GLN A 125 13.40 13.45 5.84
CA GLN A 125 14.19 12.79 4.78
C GLN A 125 13.46 11.57 4.20
N SER A 126 12.70 10.86 5.04
CA SER A 126 11.80 9.79 4.64
C SER A 126 10.35 10.24 4.84
N GLN A 127 9.58 10.25 3.77
CA GLN A 127 8.15 10.50 3.81
C GLN A 127 7.41 9.38 3.06
N ALA A 128 6.76 8.52 3.83
CA ALA A 128 6.05 7.36 3.35
C ALA A 128 4.54 7.58 3.22
N ILE A 129 3.91 6.78 2.35
CA ILE A 129 2.47 6.66 2.25
C ILE A 129 2.05 5.18 2.22
N TRP A 130 0.97 4.85 2.92
CA TRP A 130 0.33 3.54 2.83
C TRP A 130 -0.50 3.46 1.55
N LEU A 131 -0.28 2.41 0.75
CA LEU A 131 -0.95 2.21 -0.53
C LEU A 131 -1.58 0.82 -0.57
N ARG A 132 -2.89 0.77 -0.74
CA ARG A 132 -3.62 -0.45 -1.09
C ARG A 132 -3.97 -0.41 -2.57
N LEU A 133 -3.69 -1.51 -3.28
CA LEU A 133 -4.05 -1.69 -4.68
C LEU A 133 -5.27 -2.60 -4.82
N TYR A 134 -6.01 -2.41 -5.89
CA TYR A 134 -7.24 -3.09 -6.23
C TYR A 134 -7.18 -3.62 -7.67
N PRO A 135 -8.10 -4.50 -8.09
CA PRO A 135 -8.11 -5.03 -9.46
C PRO A 135 -8.12 -3.97 -10.57
N CYS A 136 -8.69 -2.78 -10.34
CA CYS A 136 -8.67 -1.70 -11.33
C CYS A 136 -7.28 -1.08 -11.55
N ASP A 137 -6.36 -1.23 -10.60
CA ASP A 137 -4.99 -0.73 -10.74
C ASP A 137 -4.14 -1.62 -11.67
N ALA A 138 -4.66 -2.78 -12.05
CA ALA A 138 -4.06 -3.67 -13.06
C ALA A 138 -4.20 -3.15 -14.49
N LEU A 139 -5.08 -2.18 -14.73
CA LEU A 139 -5.26 -1.57 -16.05
C LEU A 139 -3.97 -0.84 -16.47
N ASP A 140 -3.63 -0.95 -17.75
CA ASP A 140 -2.41 -0.36 -18.28
C ASP A 140 -2.31 1.14 -17.99
N GLY A 141 -1.19 1.54 -17.40
CA GLY A 141 -0.89 2.93 -17.05
C GLY A 141 -1.50 3.42 -15.74
N VAL A 142 -2.53 2.76 -15.18
CA VAL A 142 -3.17 3.26 -13.94
C VAL A 142 -2.20 3.27 -12.77
N LEU A 143 -1.46 2.18 -12.55
CA LEU A 143 -0.47 2.12 -11.47
C LEU A 143 0.66 3.15 -11.64
N ALA A 144 1.11 3.39 -12.88
CA ALA A 144 2.10 4.42 -13.18
C ALA A 144 1.60 5.81 -12.78
N GLU A 145 0.36 6.15 -13.13
CA GLU A 145 -0.27 7.43 -12.76
C GLU A 145 -0.42 7.58 -11.23
N VAL A 146 -0.79 6.52 -10.53
CA VAL A 146 -0.87 6.51 -9.06
C VAL A 146 0.49 6.84 -8.44
N LEU A 147 1.56 6.22 -8.92
CA LEU A 147 2.91 6.44 -8.40
C LEU A 147 3.45 7.83 -8.80
N ASP A 148 3.12 8.35 -9.98
CA ASP A 148 3.46 9.73 -10.38
C ASP A 148 2.84 10.76 -9.42
N ARG A 149 1.60 10.52 -9.00
CA ARG A 149 0.91 11.37 -8.01
C ARG A 149 1.51 11.29 -6.61
N ILE A 150 2.11 10.16 -6.25
CA ILE A 150 2.80 9.98 -4.96
C ILE A 150 4.08 10.81 -4.98
N VAL A 151 4.90 10.67 -6.03
CA VAL A 151 6.12 11.46 -6.24
C VAL A 151 5.81 12.96 -6.28
N SER A 152 4.76 13.37 -7.00
CA SER A 152 4.43 14.79 -7.14
C SER A 152 4.04 15.48 -5.84
N ARG A 153 3.62 14.70 -4.84
CA ARG A 153 3.30 15.16 -3.48
C ARG A 153 4.50 15.10 -2.53
N GLY A 154 5.66 14.68 -3.02
CA GLY A 154 6.92 14.65 -2.30
C GLY A 154 7.18 13.36 -1.52
N TYR A 155 6.37 12.31 -1.66
CA TYR A 155 6.64 11.03 -0.97
C TYR A 155 7.75 10.26 -1.68
N ASN A 156 8.75 9.79 -0.94
CA ASN A 156 9.85 8.96 -1.44
C ASN A 156 9.79 7.50 -0.98
N GLU A 157 8.80 7.14 -0.15
CA GLU A 157 8.57 5.76 0.28
C GLU A 157 7.10 5.36 0.10
N VAL A 158 6.87 4.10 -0.22
CA VAL A 158 5.53 3.50 -0.32
C VAL A 158 5.48 2.24 0.52
N TYR A 159 4.51 2.18 1.43
CA TYR A 159 4.19 0.99 2.20
C TYR A 159 3.01 0.30 1.51
N LEU A 160 3.35 -0.59 0.59
CA LEU A 160 2.39 -1.27 -0.27
C LEU A 160 1.76 -2.42 0.51
N GLU A 161 0.43 -2.41 0.65
CA GLU A 161 -0.29 -3.50 1.32
C GLU A 161 -0.31 -4.75 0.43
N VAL A 162 0.52 -5.72 0.78
CA VAL A 162 0.75 -6.95 -0.01
C VAL A 162 -0.07 -8.12 0.50
N PHE A 163 -0.33 -8.18 1.80
CA PHE A 163 -1.11 -9.25 2.41
C PHE A 163 -2.07 -8.69 3.46
N TYR A 164 -3.37 -8.82 3.19
CA TYR A 164 -4.46 -8.24 3.98
C TYR A 164 -5.77 -8.96 3.69
N ASN A 165 -6.72 -8.94 4.64
CA ASN A 165 -8.08 -9.47 4.45
C ASN A 165 -8.12 -10.89 3.84
N GLY A 166 -7.14 -11.74 4.20
CA GLY A 166 -7.01 -13.08 3.65
C GLY A 166 -6.77 -13.16 2.14
N GLN A 167 -6.10 -12.15 1.57
CA GLN A 167 -5.72 -12.10 0.16
C GLN A 167 -4.28 -11.61 0.03
N VAL A 168 -3.63 -11.99 -1.07
CA VAL A 168 -2.25 -11.61 -1.36
C VAL A 168 -2.14 -10.94 -2.74
N LEU A 169 -1.31 -9.91 -2.85
CA LEU A 169 -1.01 -9.19 -4.09
C LEU A 169 -0.03 -9.96 -5.00
N LEU A 170 -0.24 -11.27 -5.16
CA LEU A 170 0.50 -12.15 -6.10
C LEU A 170 -0.43 -12.55 -7.25
N PRO A 171 0.08 -12.78 -8.47
CA PRO A 171 -0.74 -13.17 -9.63
C PRO A 171 -1.34 -14.57 -9.42
N VAL A 172 -2.57 -14.80 -9.90
CA VAL A 172 -3.26 -16.10 -9.80
C VAL A 172 -2.41 -17.24 -10.37
N ALA A 173 -1.80 -17.03 -11.54
CA ALA A 173 -1.03 -18.05 -12.24
C ALA A 173 0.25 -18.48 -11.51
N GLN A 174 0.75 -17.66 -10.56
CA GLN A 174 2.02 -17.89 -9.86
C GLN A 174 1.90 -17.55 -8.37
N ASN A 175 0.84 -18.04 -7.74
CA ASN A 175 0.60 -17.89 -6.30
C ASN A 175 0.74 -19.24 -5.59
N PRO A 176 1.89 -19.54 -4.96
CA PRO A 176 2.11 -20.79 -4.24
C PRO A 176 1.51 -20.79 -2.82
N THR A 177 0.82 -19.72 -2.44
CA THR A 177 0.45 -19.48 -1.04
C THR A 177 -0.90 -20.07 -0.69
N SER A 178 -1.23 -20.00 0.59
CA SER A 178 -2.51 -20.45 1.12
C SER A 178 -3.68 -19.51 0.85
N TRP A 179 -3.44 -18.34 0.26
CA TRP A 179 -4.43 -17.27 0.08
C TRP A 179 -4.69 -16.98 -1.39
N PRO A 180 -5.92 -16.60 -1.76
CA PRO A 180 -6.22 -16.17 -3.11
C PRO A 180 -5.53 -14.85 -3.46
N SER A 181 -5.36 -14.61 -4.77
CA SER A 181 -4.90 -13.32 -5.29
C SER A 181 -5.95 -12.22 -5.03
N VAL A 182 -5.49 -10.98 -4.83
CA VAL A 182 -6.32 -9.77 -4.90
C VAL A 182 -6.89 -9.58 -6.31
N VAL A 183 -6.10 -9.85 -7.35
CA VAL A 183 -6.50 -9.68 -8.75
C VAL A 183 -7.01 -11.01 -9.31
N ARG A 184 -8.32 -11.14 -9.45
CA ARG A 184 -8.97 -12.37 -9.93
C ARG A 184 -9.88 -12.15 -11.14
N VAL A 185 -9.74 -11.00 -11.80
CA VAL A 185 -10.53 -10.67 -12.98
C VAL A 185 -10.04 -11.56 -14.13
N PRO A 186 -10.94 -12.24 -14.86
CA PRO A 186 -10.55 -13.05 -16.01
C PRO A 186 -9.70 -12.27 -17.01
N GLY A 187 -8.61 -12.88 -17.49
CA GLY A 187 -7.62 -12.25 -18.38
C GLY A 187 -6.46 -11.53 -17.67
N TYR A 188 -6.50 -11.43 -16.34
CA TYR A 188 -5.43 -10.85 -15.51
C TYR A 188 -4.69 -11.87 -14.65
N GLU A 189 -4.80 -13.16 -14.97
CA GLU A 189 -4.24 -14.25 -14.15
C GLU A 189 -2.72 -14.14 -13.98
N ASN A 190 -2.04 -13.54 -14.96
CA ASN A 190 -0.59 -13.33 -14.96
C ASN A 190 -0.17 -11.94 -14.44
N LYS A 191 -1.11 -11.09 -14.04
CA LYS A 191 -0.80 -9.71 -13.62
C LYS A 191 -0.21 -9.71 -12.21
N ASP A 192 1.10 -9.50 -12.12
CA ASP A 192 1.83 -9.36 -10.85
C ASP A 192 1.91 -7.89 -10.44
N LEU A 193 0.86 -7.40 -9.76
CA LEU A 193 0.80 -6.00 -9.29
C LEU A 193 1.90 -5.67 -8.26
N LEU A 194 2.34 -6.63 -7.45
CA LEU A 194 3.44 -6.42 -6.52
C LEU A 194 4.75 -6.17 -7.29
N ALA A 195 5.10 -7.05 -8.23
CA ALA A 195 6.32 -6.89 -9.03
C ALA A 195 6.30 -5.59 -9.85
N GLU A 196 5.14 -5.24 -10.42
CA GLU A 196 4.96 -4.02 -11.20
C GLU A 196 5.09 -2.78 -10.31
N ALA A 197 4.47 -2.75 -9.13
CA ALA A 197 4.58 -1.62 -8.20
C ALA A 197 6.01 -1.41 -7.71
N VAL A 198 6.74 -2.48 -7.39
CA VAL A 198 8.16 -2.41 -7.03
C VAL A 198 8.99 -1.86 -8.19
N THR A 199 8.76 -2.35 -9.41
CA THR A 199 9.52 -1.93 -10.60
C THR A 199 9.24 -0.47 -10.96
N LEU A 200 7.98 -0.08 -11.07
CA LEU A 200 7.57 1.28 -11.40
C LEU A 200 7.92 2.26 -10.28
N GLY A 201 7.87 1.83 -9.01
CA GLY A 201 8.28 2.61 -7.86
C GLY A 201 9.77 2.96 -7.92
N ARG A 202 10.62 1.97 -8.17
CA ARG A 202 12.07 2.19 -8.33
C ARG A 202 12.41 3.15 -9.47
N GLN A 203 11.73 3.03 -10.61
CA GLN A 203 11.92 3.96 -11.74
C GLN A 203 11.66 5.42 -11.37
N ARG A 204 10.82 5.64 -10.35
CA ARG A 204 10.45 6.94 -9.78
C ARG A 204 11.29 7.35 -8.57
N GLY A 205 12.31 6.58 -8.21
CA GLY A 205 13.11 6.81 -7.01
C GLY A 205 12.38 6.53 -5.70
N LEU A 206 11.26 5.78 -5.73
CA LEU A 206 10.54 5.35 -4.53
C LEU A 206 11.16 4.08 -3.94
N SER A 207 11.32 4.04 -2.63
CA SER A 207 11.52 2.80 -1.88
C SER A 207 10.17 2.15 -1.58
N VAL A 208 9.95 0.93 -2.09
CA VAL A 208 8.67 0.22 -1.94
C VAL A 208 8.82 -0.90 -0.92
N TYR A 209 8.15 -0.78 0.22
CA TYR A 209 8.11 -1.78 1.27
C TYR A 209 6.83 -2.63 1.16
N ALA A 210 6.95 -3.94 1.40
CA ALA A 210 5.81 -4.83 1.49
C ALA A 210 5.21 -4.78 2.91
N TRP A 211 4.02 -4.20 3.04
CA TRP A 211 3.24 -4.18 4.28
C TRP A 211 2.34 -5.42 4.34
N MET A 212 2.47 -6.21 5.41
CA MET A 212 1.87 -7.54 5.51
C MET A 212 1.26 -7.80 6.90
N PHE A 213 0.04 -8.31 6.92
CA PHE A 213 -0.59 -8.76 8.16
C PHE A 213 0.10 -10.03 8.65
N THR A 214 0.49 -10.09 9.92
CA THR A 214 1.38 -11.14 10.45
C THR A 214 0.62 -12.18 11.26
N MET A 215 -0.37 -11.77 12.05
CA MET A 215 -1.17 -12.69 12.85
C MET A 215 -2.62 -12.80 12.39
N ASN A 216 -3.12 -11.84 11.62
CA ASN A 216 -4.46 -11.92 11.02
C ASN A 216 -4.36 -12.51 9.61
N TYR A 217 -4.78 -13.76 9.45
CA TYR A 217 -4.75 -14.49 8.18
C TYR A 217 -6.04 -14.33 7.36
N GLY A 218 -7.06 -13.67 7.90
CA GLY A 218 -8.34 -13.40 7.23
C GLY A 218 -9.24 -14.63 7.03
N PHE A 219 -10.52 -14.36 6.74
CA PHE A 219 -11.58 -15.38 6.67
C PHE A 219 -11.32 -16.51 5.68
N THR A 220 -10.73 -16.20 4.53
CA THR A 220 -10.49 -17.18 3.46
C THR A 220 -9.59 -18.32 3.94
N TYR A 221 -8.66 -18.04 4.84
CA TYR A 221 -7.79 -19.04 5.43
C TYR A 221 -8.56 -20.05 6.28
N THR A 222 -9.60 -19.60 7.00
CA THR A 222 -10.40 -20.44 7.92
C THR A 222 -11.30 -21.43 7.20
N GLN A 223 -11.55 -21.22 5.90
CA GLN A 223 -12.37 -22.11 5.09
C GLN A 223 -11.64 -23.41 4.69
N ARG A 224 -10.35 -23.51 5.01
CA ARG A 224 -9.53 -24.70 4.75
C ARG A 224 -9.75 -25.73 5.86
N ALA A 225 -9.79 -27.01 5.48
CA ALA A 225 -10.05 -28.10 6.41
C ALA A 225 -9.04 -28.16 7.58
N GLU A 226 -7.79 -27.79 7.32
CA GLU A 226 -6.69 -27.84 8.29
C GLU A 226 -6.49 -26.55 9.10
N ALA A 227 -7.27 -25.48 8.83
CA ALA A 227 -7.07 -24.18 9.46
C ALA A 227 -7.42 -24.16 10.95
N GLU A 228 -8.34 -25.01 11.41
CA GLU A 228 -8.85 -25.00 12.78
C GLU A 228 -7.76 -25.23 13.85
N GLN A 229 -6.71 -25.97 13.50
CA GLN A 229 -5.56 -26.23 14.36
C GLN A 229 -4.54 -25.07 14.38
N ALA A 230 -4.66 -24.14 13.44
CA ALA A 230 -3.81 -22.97 13.31
C ALA A 230 -4.39 -21.72 13.97
N LEU A 231 -5.68 -21.72 14.34
CA LEU A 231 -6.33 -20.56 14.94
C LEU A 231 -5.97 -20.38 16.42
N ALA A 232 -5.84 -19.12 16.82
CA ALA A 232 -5.66 -18.76 18.23
C ALA A 232 -6.94 -19.08 19.02
N ARG A 233 -6.78 -19.44 20.30
CA ARG A 233 -7.91 -19.73 21.21
C ARG A 233 -7.80 -19.00 22.53
N ASN A 234 -8.92 -18.50 23.02
CA ASN A 234 -9.04 -17.93 24.36
C ASN A 234 -9.25 -19.01 25.45
N GLY A 235 -9.34 -18.61 26.72
CA GLY A 235 -9.53 -19.52 27.85
C GLY A 235 -10.84 -20.31 27.85
N SER A 236 -11.84 -19.89 27.06
CA SER A 236 -13.11 -20.61 26.84
C SER A 236 -13.03 -21.60 25.66
N GLY A 237 -11.90 -21.66 24.96
CA GLY A 237 -11.70 -22.50 23.77
C GLY A 237 -12.20 -21.88 22.46
N GLU A 238 -12.68 -20.63 22.49
CA GLU A 238 -13.21 -19.91 21.33
C GLU A 238 -12.08 -19.39 20.44
N THR A 239 -12.28 -19.40 19.13
CA THR A 239 -11.35 -18.82 18.14
C THR A 239 -11.77 -17.40 17.81
N SER A 240 -10.92 -16.61 17.14
CA SER A 240 -11.31 -15.25 16.72
C SER A 240 -12.50 -15.23 15.76
N VAL A 241 -12.81 -16.37 15.13
CA VAL A 241 -13.94 -16.55 14.23
C VAL A 241 -15.23 -16.86 15.00
N THR A 242 -15.13 -17.65 16.07
CA THR A 242 -16.30 -18.05 16.88
C THR A 242 -16.59 -17.10 18.05
N PHE A 243 -15.57 -16.40 18.53
CA PHE A 243 -15.67 -15.38 19.57
C PHE A 243 -16.37 -14.14 19.00
N ARG A 244 -17.69 -14.07 19.17
CA ARG A 244 -18.46 -12.85 18.91
C ARG A 244 -18.63 -12.10 20.22
N ALA A 245 -18.23 -10.83 20.25
CA ALA A 245 -18.74 -9.91 21.27
C ALA A 245 -20.27 -9.81 21.05
N PRO A 246 -21.14 -10.11 22.03
CA PRO A 246 -22.59 -10.22 21.82
C PRO A 246 -23.33 -8.93 21.43
N GLU A 247 -22.65 -7.79 21.23
CA GLU A 247 -23.31 -6.48 21.19
C GLU A 247 -22.83 -5.52 20.08
N ALA A 248 -21.93 -5.95 19.20
CA ALA A 248 -21.61 -5.17 17.99
C ALA A 248 -22.43 -5.72 16.84
N ASP A 249 -23.53 -5.01 16.54
CA ASP A 249 -24.24 -4.95 15.26
C ASP A 249 -23.88 -6.05 14.25
N ILE A 250 -24.83 -6.95 13.99
CA ILE A 250 -24.72 -8.08 13.04
C ILE A 250 -24.36 -7.60 11.60
N THR A 251 -24.43 -6.29 11.33
CA THR A 251 -23.96 -5.68 10.07
C THR A 251 -22.45 -5.37 10.03
N HIS A 252 -21.71 -5.55 11.13
CA HIS A 252 -20.28 -5.23 11.30
C HIS A 252 -19.46 -6.40 11.85
N ALA A 253 -19.89 -7.65 11.67
CA ALA A 253 -19.02 -8.79 11.91
C ALA A 253 -17.80 -8.65 10.97
N ASN A 254 -16.64 -8.25 11.51
CA ASN A 254 -15.37 -8.24 10.80
C ASN A 254 -14.98 -9.69 10.51
N THR A 255 -15.60 -10.29 9.50
CA THR A 255 -15.23 -11.61 8.98
C THR A 255 -13.76 -11.67 8.61
N GLU A 256 -13.14 -10.52 8.34
CA GLU A 256 -11.72 -10.34 8.01
C GLU A 256 -10.73 -10.60 9.17
N GLU A 257 -11.19 -10.95 10.39
CA GLU A 257 -10.35 -11.10 11.58
C GLU A 257 -10.17 -12.58 12.01
N ALA A 258 -9.38 -13.33 11.23
CA ALA A 258 -8.97 -14.69 11.57
C ALA A 258 -7.54 -14.71 12.12
N PHE A 259 -7.40 -14.72 13.44
CA PHE A 259 -6.11 -14.67 14.12
C PHE A 259 -5.55 -16.06 14.37
N ILE A 260 -4.26 -16.23 14.05
CA ILE A 260 -3.56 -17.49 14.22
C ILE A 260 -2.89 -17.63 15.58
N ASP A 261 -2.68 -18.88 15.99
CA ASP A 261 -1.74 -19.24 17.04
C ASP A 261 -0.32 -19.10 16.47
N PRO A 262 0.49 -18.14 16.94
CA PRO A 262 1.84 -17.92 16.42
C PRO A 262 2.80 -19.08 16.74
N TYR A 263 2.41 -20.02 17.59
CA TYR A 263 3.15 -21.25 17.86
C TYR A 263 2.76 -22.41 16.93
N SER A 264 1.71 -22.28 16.12
CA SER A 264 1.29 -23.32 15.18
C SER A 264 2.34 -23.54 14.08
N PRO A 265 2.94 -24.74 13.96
CA PRO A 265 3.92 -25.02 12.91
C PRO A 265 3.32 -24.87 11.50
N LYS A 266 2.04 -25.20 11.33
CA LYS A 266 1.33 -25.03 10.06
C LYS A 266 1.16 -23.56 9.70
N ALA A 267 0.75 -22.73 10.66
CA ALA A 267 0.61 -21.29 10.43
C ALA A 267 1.95 -20.64 10.07
N GLN A 268 3.03 -21.04 10.76
CA GLN A 268 4.39 -20.57 10.48
C GLN A 268 4.86 -20.99 9.08
N GLN A 269 4.61 -22.25 8.70
CA GLN A 269 4.99 -22.75 7.37
C GLN A 269 4.26 -22.01 6.26
N ASP A 270 2.93 -21.83 6.38
CA ASP A 270 2.14 -21.13 5.36
C ASP A 270 2.59 -19.68 5.19
N TYR A 271 2.90 -19.00 6.30
CA TYR A 271 3.40 -17.63 6.27
C TYR A 271 4.82 -17.53 5.72
N ALA A 272 5.67 -18.52 6.00
CA ALA A 272 7.01 -18.59 5.43
C ALA A 272 6.94 -18.74 3.90
N THR A 273 6.02 -19.56 3.37
CA THR A 273 5.77 -19.66 1.93
C THR A 273 5.27 -18.34 1.33
N LEU A 274 4.34 -17.66 2.01
CA LEU A 274 3.87 -16.33 1.61
C LEU A 274 5.01 -15.31 1.58
N LEU A 275 5.77 -15.19 2.68
CA LEU A 275 6.87 -14.26 2.81
C LEU A 275 7.94 -14.53 1.75
N GLN A 276 8.30 -15.80 1.49
CA GLN A 276 9.25 -16.17 0.45
C GLN A 276 8.75 -15.74 -0.94
N ALA A 277 7.48 -15.98 -1.26
CA ALA A 277 6.91 -15.57 -2.54
C ALA A 277 6.89 -14.04 -2.71
N VAL A 278 6.60 -13.28 -1.65
CA VAL A 278 6.66 -11.81 -1.64
C VAL A 278 8.11 -11.33 -1.82
N LEU A 279 9.07 -11.89 -1.09
CA LEU A 279 10.48 -11.50 -1.17
C LEU A 279 11.12 -11.75 -2.55
N GLN A 280 10.62 -12.73 -3.31
CA GLN A 280 11.05 -12.94 -4.71
C GLN A 280 10.80 -11.73 -5.61
N ARG A 281 9.83 -10.86 -5.27
CA ARG A 281 9.55 -9.62 -6.01
C ARG A 281 10.47 -8.47 -5.58
N GLN A 282 11.34 -8.74 -4.61
CA GLN A 282 12.37 -7.85 -4.11
C GLN A 282 11.80 -6.49 -3.68
N PRO A 283 10.85 -6.40 -2.74
CA PRO A 283 10.58 -5.11 -2.11
C PRO A 283 11.84 -4.60 -1.37
N GLU A 284 11.89 -3.31 -1.06
CA GLU A 284 12.99 -2.69 -0.30
C GLU A 284 13.09 -3.28 1.12
N GLY A 285 11.95 -3.66 1.69
CA GLY A 285 11.85 -4.31 2.97
C GLY A 285 10.43 -4.79 3.23
N VAL A 286 10.22 -5.36 4.41
CA VAL A 286 8.91 -5.86 4.86
C VAL A 286 8.50 -5.15 6.15
N LEU A 287 7.26 -4.67 6.17
CA LEU A 287 6.63 -4.08 7.34
C LEU A 287 5.60 -5.07 7.88
N PHE A 288 5.93 -5.68 9.01
CA PHE A 288 5.04 -6.62 9.70
C PHE A 288 4.01 -5.85 10.51
N ASP A 289 2.74 -6.03 10.18
CA ASP A 289 1.64 -5.43 10.91
C ASP A 289 0.63 -6.47 11.37
N TYR A 290 -0.15 -6.00 12.32
CA TYR A 290 -1.08 -6.66 13.20
C TYR A 290 -0.45 -7.87 13.88
N VAL A 291 0.70 -7.63 14.50
CA VAL A 291 1.30 -8.46 15.55
C VAL A 291 0.52 -8.24 16.86
N ARG A 292 -0.73 -8.68 16.87
CA ARG A 292 -1.64 -8.58 18.01
C ARG A 292 -2.67 -9.68 17.97
N TYR A 293 -3.27 -9.96 19.12
CA TYR A 293 -4.51 -10.74 19.21
C TYR A 293 -5.74 -9.81 19.14
N PRO A 294 -6.93 -10.36 18.83
CA PRO A 294 -8.14 -9.56 18.85
C PRO A 294 -8.47 -9.12 20.28
N LYS A 295 -9.12 -7.96 20.39
CA LYS A 295 -9.63 -7.43 21.65
C LYS A 295 -11.15 -7.48 21.61
N GLY A 296 -11.79 -7.80 22.73
CA GLY A 296 -13.23 -7.65 22.86
C GLY A 296 -13.66 -6.18 22.89
N THR A 297 -14.96 -5.94 23.00
CA THR A 297 -15.53 -4.60 23.19
C THR A 297 -15.79 -4.32 24.67
N GLY A 298 -15.96 -3.04 25.04
CA GLY A 298 -16.28 -2.66 26.42
C GLY A 298 -15.24 -3.15 27.43
N SER A 299 -15.70 -3.80 28.51
CA SER A 299 -14.82 -4.38 29.53
C SER A 299 -13.92 -5.51 29.00
N ALA A 300 -14.31 -6.18 27.92
CA ALA A 300 -13.51 -7.23 27.27
C ALA A 300 -12.41 -6.67 26.34
N SER A 301 -12.26 -5.35 26.24
CA SER A 301 -11.19 -4.70 25.46
C SER A 301 -9.82 -4.74 26.14
N VAL A 302 -9.78 -5.11 27.43
CA VAL A 302 -8.57 -5.22 28.23
C VAL A 302 -8.46 -6.66 28.73
N ALA A 303 -7.31 -7.29 28.49
CA ALA A 303 -7.01 -8.57 29.12
C ALA A 303 -6.71 -8.33 30.60
N SER A 304 -7.63 -8.74 31.47
CA SER A 304 -7.56 -8.54 32.93
C SER A 304 -7.19 -9.82 33.68
N ARG A 305 -7.41 -10.97 33.04
CA ARG A 305 -7.10 -12.31 33.57
C ARG A 305 -6.37 -13.12 32.52
N VAL A 306 -5.67 -14.18 32.95
CA VAL A 306 -4.94 -15.08 32.04
C VAL A 306 -5.88 -15.75 31.03
N GLN A 307 -7.13 -16.04 31.41
CA GLN A 307 -8.14 -16.63 30.54
C GLN A 307 -8.56 -15.72 29.38
N ASP A 308 -8.33 -14.41 29.52
CA ASP A 308 -8.64 -13.43 28.47
C ASP A 308 -7.56 -13.44 27.35
N LEU A 309 -6.46 -14.21 27.52
CA LEU A 309 -5.38 -14.33 26.54
C LEU A 309 -5.71 -15.40 25.48
N TRP A 310 -5.20 -15.19 24.27
CA TRP A 310 -5.41 -16.03 23.09
C TRP A 310 -4.34 -17.13 22.92
N ILE A 311 -3.93 -17.75 24.02
CA ILE A 311 -2.80 -18.69 24.11
C ILE A 311 -3.23 -20.11 24.48
N TYR A 312 -4.51 -20.43 24.36
CA TYR A 312 -5.08 -21.73 24.74
C TYR A 312 -5.18 -22.73 23.56
N GLY A 313 -4.60 -22.37 22.41
CA GLY A 313 -4.37 -23.32 21.32
C GLY A 313 -3.41 -24.41 21.75
N SER A 314 -3.56 -25.62 21.18
CA SER A 314 -2.70 -26.76 21.53
C SER A 314 -1.21 -26.47 21.30
N ALA A 315 -0.87 -25.75 20.23
CA ALA A 315 0.50 -25.37 19.92
C ALA A 315 1.06 -24.36 20.92
N ALA A 316 0.31 -23.30 21.25
CA ALA A 316 0.69 -22.35 22.29
C ALA A 316 0.89 -23.02 23.66
N GLN A 317 -0.06 -23.86 24.07
CA GLN A 317 0.03 -24.59 25.34
C GLN A 317 1.26 -25.49 25.39
N GLN A 318 1.51 -26.27 24.33
CA GLN A 318 2.70 -27.12 24.25
C GLN A 318 3.97 -26.28 24.31
N ALA A 319 4.05 -25.19 23.55
CA ALA A 319 5.24 -24.33 23.52
C ALA A 319 5.51 -23.67 24.88
N LEU A 320 4.47 -23.19 25.56
CA LEU A 320 4.58 -22.59 26.90
C LEU A 320 4.93 -23.64 27.96
N TYR A 321 4.35 -24.83 27.89
CA TYR A 321 4.68 -25.96 28.77
C TYR A 321 6.14 -26.37 28.61
N GLN A 322 6.62 -26.55 27.38
CA GLN A 322 8.04 -26.86 27.11
C GLN A 322 8.96 -25.75 27.60
N ARG A 323 8.60 -24.48 27.45
CA ARG A 323 9.36 -23.35 28.02
C ARG A 323 9.42 -23.38 29.54
N ALA A 324 8.33 -23.77 30.20
CA ALA A 324 8.28 -23.90 31.66
C ALA A 324 9.15 -25.06 32.18
N LEU A 325 9.21 -26.17 31.45
CA LEU A 325 10.03 -27.34 31.80
C LEU A 325 11.52 -27.17 31.50
N ASN A 326 11.86 -26.38 30.47
CA ASN A 326 13.25 -26.13 30.11
C ASN A 326 13.92 -25.23 31.16
N GLN A 327 14.98 -25.71 31.82
CA GLN A 327 15.78 -25.03 32.86
C GLN A 327 16.50 -23.72 32.44
N LYS A 328 16.11 -23.06 31.34
CA LYS A 328 16.56 -21.69 31.04
C LYS A 328 16.06 -20.65 32.06
N ARG A 329 15.28 -21.06 33.06
CA ARG A 329 14.95 -20.28 34.26
C ARG A 329 16.19 -19.88 35.10
N ASN A 330 17.31 -20.60 35.01
CA ASN A 330 18.53 -20.24 35.74
C ASN A 330 19.26 -18.99 35.18
N GLY A 331 18.96 -18.56 33.95
CA GLY A 331 19.53 -17.32 33.38
C GLY A 331 18.70 -16.07 33.67
N PHE A 332 17.39 -16.20 33.90
CA PHE A 332 16.51 -15.06 34.18
C PHE A 332 16.52 -14.68 35.67
N ASN A 333 16.62 -15.67 36.56
CA ASN A 333 16.76 -15.42 38.00
C ASN A 333 18.15 -14.88 38.40
N SER A 334 19.21 -15.11 37.60
CA SER A 334 20.54 -14.52 37.86
C SER A 334 20.64 -13.07 37.37
N ALA A 335 19.85 -12.68 36.36
CA ALA A 335 19.77 -11.30 35.87
C ALA A 335 18.93 -10.40 36.79
N LEU A 336 17.91 -10.94 37.46
CA LEU A 336 17.05 -10.20 38.40
C LEU A 336 17.57 -10.15 39.84
N SER A 337 18.65 -10.88 40.16
CA SER A 337 19.28 -10.89 41.50
C SER A 337 20.59 -10.09 41.57
N GLN A 338 21.00 -9.43 40.48
CA GLN A 338 22.08 -8.44 40.54
C GLN A 338 21.48 -7.05 40.75
N PRO A 339 21.72 -6.38 41.90
CA PRO A 339 21.46 -4.96 42.02
C PRO A 339 22.53 -4.23 41.20
N ARG A 340 22.35 -4.14 39.89
CA ARG A 340 23.12 -3.19 39.08
C ARG A 340 22.47 -1.83 39.27
N LEU A 341 23.09 -1.06 40.14
CA LEU A 341 23.00 0.39 40.18
C LEU A 341 22.99 0.93 38.74
N CYS A 342 21.86 1.53 38.35
CA CYS A 342 21.89 2.54 37.31
C CYS A 342 22.71 3.71 37.88
N GLN A 343 23.96 3.84 37.43
CA GLN A 343 24.72 5.08 37.51
C GLN A 343 24.99 5.56 36.08
N PHE A 344 24.37 6.71 35.81
CA PHE A 344 24.48 7.65 34.67
C PHE A 344 24.13 7.15 33.28
#